data_AF-A0AAD3TVP3-F1
#
_entry.id   AF-A0AAD3TVP3-F1
#
_cell.length_a   1.000
_cell.length_b   1.000
_cell.length_c   1.000
_cell.angle_alpha   90.00
_cell.angle_beta   90.00
_cell.angle_gamma   90.00
#
_symmetry.space_group_name_H-M   'P 1'
#
loop_
_entity.id
_entity.type
_entity.pdbx_description
1 polymer ?
#
loop_
_entity_poly.entity_id
_entity_poly.type
_entity_poly.pdbx_seq_one_letter_code
_entity_poly.pdbx_strand_id
1 'polypeptide(L)'
;MDQRLTEPFAHQGWPPCCPATWRLAQRFGTLPTPQEQFKMADAKTAVNPMKELRIEKLVINISVGESGDRLTRAAKVLEQLTGQTPVTSKARYTVRSFSIRRNEKIAVHVTIRGPKAEEVLERALKVKEYELRRRNFSVTGNFGFGIDEHIDLGIKYDPGIGIFGMDFYVIMGRPGMRVARRKAKTGRVGFTHKVKPDQTVAWFKQRFDGIVSR
;
A
#
# COMPACT_ATOMS: atom_id res chain seq x y z
N MET A 1 83.26 -3.87 6.15
CA MET A 1 81.93 -4.32 5.70
C MET A 1 81.09 -4.47 6.95
N ASP A 2 80.42 -3.39 7.36
CA ASP A 2 78.98 -3.16 7.08
C ASP A 2 78.13 -4.02 8.04
N GLN A 3 77.23 -3.53 8.92
CA GLN A 3 76.60 -2.22 9.07
C GLN A 3 76.27 -1.93 10.55
N ARG A 4 76.27 -0.63 10.85
CA ARG A 4 75.66 0.07 12.00
C ARG A 4 74.16 -0.28 12.06
N LEU A 5 73.45 -0.31 13.20
CA LEU A 5 72.91 0.86 13.90
C LEU A 5 72.13 0.35 15.16
N THR A 6 72.59 0.70 16.37
CA THR A 6 72.00 1.66 17.35
C THR A 6 70.89 1.13 18.27
N GLU A 7 71.25 0.98 19.54
CA GLU A 7 70.39 1.03 20.74
C GLU A 7 69.66 2.39 20.87
N PRO A 8 68.59 2.50 21.68
CA PRO A 8 68.77 3.01 23.04
C PRO A 8 67.91 2.26 24.09
N PHE A 9 68.42 1.97 25.28
CA PHE A 9 68.59 2.85 26.47
C PHE A 9 67.31 3.05 27.29
N ALA A 10 67.43 2.72 28.58
CA ALA A 10 66.40 2.56 29.58
C ALA A 10 66.03 3.87 30.33
N HIS A 11 65.11 3.70 31.30
CA HIS A 11 64.63 4.61 32.36
C HIS A 11 63.43 5.49 31.95
N GLN A 12 62.28 5.46 32.65
CA GLN A 12 62.08 5.60 34.11
C GLN A 12 60.84 4.81 34.60
N GLY A 13 60.90 4.16 35.77
CA GLY A 13 59.70 3.83 36.60
C GLY A 13 59.47 4.92 37.66
N TRP A 14 58.47 4.96 38.55
CA TRP A 14 57.67 4.02 39.39
C TRP A 14 56.53 4.90 40.05
N PRO A 15 55.60 4.46 40.95
CA PRO A 15 54.78 3.24 41.04
C PRO A 15 53.34 3.55 41.62
N PRO A 16 52.64 2.78 42.51
CA PRO A 16 51.17 2.67 42.57
C PRO A 16 50.49 3.38 43.77
N CYS A 17 49.20 3.72 43.67
CA CYS A 17 48.30 4.06 44.79
C CYS A 17 46.90 4.32 44.20
N CYS A 18 45.74 3.94 44.75
CA CYS A 18 45.35 3.17 45.92
C CYS A 18 43.89 2.71 45.67
N PRO A 19 43.43 1.62 46.31
CA PRO A 19 42.07 1.10 46.19
C PRO A 19 41.16 1.74 47.25
N ALA A 20 40.41 2.77 46.88
CA ALA A 20 39.29 3.31 47.66
C ALA A 20 38.54 4.28 46.76
N THR A 21 37.41 3.90 46.17
CA THR A 21 36.11 4.40 46.66
C THR A 21 34.98 3.58 46.01
N TRP A 22 34.87 2.30 46.38
CA TRP A 22 33.68 1.48 46.17
C TRP A 22 32.56 1.82 47.18
N ARG A 23 32.35 3.11 47.46
CA ARG A 23 31.32 3.56 48.41
C ARG A 23 30.78 4.96 48.06
N LEU A 24 30.48 5.19 46.78
CA LEU A 24 29.71 6.36 46.34
C LEU A 24 28.82 6.08 45.10
N ALA A 25 28.53 4.82 44.81
CA ALA A 25 27.69 4.40 43.67
C ALA A 25 26.19 4.23 44.03
N GLN A 26 25.68 4.97 45.02
CA GLN A 26 24.27 4.92 45.44
C GLN A 26 23.59 6.29 45.48
N ARG A 27 24.02 7.25 44.64
CA ARG A 27 23.40 8.58 44.60
C ARG A 27 23.11 9.19 43.23
N PHE A 28 23.34 8.46 42.15
CA PHE A 28 22.87 8.88 40.83
C PHE A 28 22.03 7.76 40.25
N GLY A 29 20.74 8.06 40.05
CA GLY A 29 19.82 7.20 39.33
C GLY A 29 20.45 6.74 38.02
N THR A 30 20.26 5.47 37.73
CA THR A 30 20.69 4.79 36.51
C THR A 30 20.58 5.71 35.29
N LEU A 31 21.73 6.06 34.69
CA LEU A 31 21.75 6.69 33.38
C LEU A 31 20.98 5.77 32.43
N PRO A 32 19.97 6.26 31.72
CA PRO A 32 19.27 5.43 30.74
C PRO A 32 20.29 4.95 29.73
N THR A 33 20.28 3.64 29.50
CA THR A 33 21.15 3.00 28.50
C THR A 33 20.98 3.74 27.16
N PRO A 34 22.02 3.86 26.31
CA PRO A 34 21.87 4.50 25.00
C PRO A 34 20.70 3.91 24.19
N GLN A 35 20.35 2.65 24.44
CA GLN A 35 19.21 1.95 23.86
C GLN A 35 17.84 2.49 24.29
N GLU A 36 17.70 3.06 25.48
CA GLU A 36 16.45 3.70 25.96
C GLU A 36 16.27 5.11 25.40
N GLN A 37 17.36 5.84 25.15
CA GLN A 37 17.30 7.15 24.49
C GLN A 37 16.84 7.03 23.03
N PHE A 38 17.26 5.97 22.32
CA PHE A 38 16.74 5.67 20.98
C PHE A 38 15.24 5.32 20.98
N LYS A 39 14.72 4.71 22.06
CA LYS A 39 13.28 4.37 22.18
C LYS A 39 12.39 5.58 22.49
N MET A 40 12.92 6.61 23.14
CA MET A 40 12.14 7.81 23.49
C MET A 40 12.03 8.84 22.35
N ALA A 41 12.92 8.80 21.36
CA ALA A 41 12.86 9.69 20.19
C ALA A 41 11.74 9.33 19.19
N ASP A 42 11.24 8.09 19.21
CA ASP A 42 10.22 7.62 18.27
C ASP A 42 8.78 7.99 18.68
N ALA A 43 8.55 8.43 19.92
CA ALA A 43 7.21 8.45 20.50
C ALA A 43 6.42 9.77 20.36
N LYS A 44 7.03 10.88 19.93
CA LYS A 44 6.32 12.18 19.79
C LYS A 44 6.84 13.05 18.63
N THR A 45 7.16 12.45 17.49
CA THR A 45 7.31 13.26 16.27
C THR A 45 5.93 13.50 15.68
N ALA A 46 5.48 14.75 15.64
CA ALA A 46 4.27 15.17 14.93
C ALA A 46 4.20 14.44 13.57
N VAL A 47 3.07 13.78 13.31
CA VAL A 47 2.91 12.96 12.11
C VAL A 47 3.17 13.83 10.89
N ASN A 48 4.24 13.54 10.15
CA ASN A 48 4.59 14.31 8.97
C ASN A 48 3.40 14.27 7.99
N PRO A 49 2.84 15.43 7.57
CA PRO A 49 1.66 15.46 6.71
C PRO A 49 1.88 14.72 5.38
N MET A 50 3.12 14.67 4.88
CA MET A 50 3.44 13.92 3.65
C MET A 50 3.41 12.40 3.81
N LYS A 51 3.28 11.87 5.02
CA LYS A 51 3.14 10.43 5.29
C LYS A 51 1.68 9.97 5.39
N GLU A 52 0.72 10.89 5.29
CA GLU A 52 -0.69 10.56 5.29
C GLU A 52 -1.06 9.67 4.08
N LEU A 53 -1.91 8.68 4.33
CA LEU A 53 -2.41 7.76 3.30
C LEU A 53 -3.57 8.42 2.55
N ARG A 54 -3.52 8.32 1.23
CA ARG A 54 -4.59 8.75 0.33
C ARG A 54 -4.93 7.66 -0.68
N ILE A 55 -6.14 7.71 -1.21
CA ILE A 55 -6.53 6.90 -2.37
C ILE A 55 -5.84 7.51 -3.59
N GLU A 56 -5.05 6.71 -4.30
CA GLU A 56 -4.37 7.17 -5.51
C GLU A 56 -5.23 6.96 -6.76
N LYS A 57 -5.84 5.78 -6.85
CA LYS A 57 -6.81 5.44 -7.89
C LYS A 57 -7.68 4.28 -7.43
N LEU A 58 -8.89 4.27 -7.94
CA LEU A 58 -9.83 3.16 -7.87
C LEU A 58 -9.91 2.54 -9.27
N VAL A 59 -9.75 1.23 -9.35
CA VAL A 59 -9.89 0.48 -10.60
C VAL A 59 -11.12 -0.39 -10.48
N ILE A 60 -12.01 -0.27 -11.46
CA ILE A 60 -13.19 -1.13 -11.58
C ILE A 60 -12.94 -2.06 -12.76
N ASN A 61 -13.13 -3.35 -12.56
CA ASN A 61 -12.92 -4.36 -13.57
C ASN A 61 -14.15 -5.26 -13.71
N ILE A 62 -14.56 -5.50 -14.95
CA ILE A 62 -15.56 -6.51 -15.30
C ILE A 62 -14.90 -7.49 -16.27
N SER A 63 -14.83 -8.75 -15.86
CA SER A 63 -14.32 -9.86 -16.66
C SER A 63 -15.48 -10.73 -17.10
N VAL A 64 -15.82 -10.70 -18.40
CA VAL A 64 -16.96 -11.46 -18.94
C VAL A 64 -16.53 -12.83 -19.46
N GLY A 65 -15.29 -12.95 -19.94
CA GLY A 65 -14.77 -14.21 -20.49
C GLY A 65 -15.11 -14.46 -21.96
N GLU A 66 -15.96 -13.61 -22.56
CA GLU A 66 -16.48 -13.76 -23.91
C GLU A 66 -16.35 -12.44 -24.69
N SER A 67 -16.16 -12.53 -26.01
CA SER A 67 -16.34 -11.40 -26.92
C SER A 67 -17.80 -11.21 -27.34
N GLY A 68 -18.11 -10.02 -27.86
CA GLY A 68 -19.41 -9.72 -28.47
C GLY A 68 -20.29 -8.82 -27.61
N ASP A 69 -21.58 -9.10 -27.61
CA ASP A 69 -22.61 -8.20 -27.08
C ASP A 69 -22.58 -8.06 -25.56
N ARG A 70 -22.20 -9.11 -24.83
CA ARG A 70 -22.07 -9.01 -23.37
C ARG A 70 -20.99 -8.02 -22.96
N LEU A 71 -19.90 -7.95 -23.73
CA LEU A 71 -18.81 -7.00 -23.48
C LEU A 71 -19.26 -5.55 -23.72
N THR A 72 -20.02 -5.31 -24.77
CA THR A 72 -20.53 -3.96 -25.08
C THR A 72 -21.57 -3.51 -24.05
N ARG A 73 -22.39 -4.43 -23.54
CA ARG A 73 -23.32 -4.17 -22.43
C ARG A 73 -22.58 -3.85 -21.13
N ALA A 74 -21.57 -4.64 -20.77
CA ALA A 74 -20.72 -4.37 -19.60
C ALA A 74 -20.02 -3.01 -19.69
N ALA A 75 -19.58 -2.60 -20.89
CA ALA A 75 -19.02 -1.28 -21.11
C ALA A 75 -20.03 -0.15 -20.81
N LYS A 76 -21.29 -0.32 -21.23
CA LYS A 76 -22.36 0.66 -20.92
C LYS A 76 -22.64 0.78 -19.42
N VAL A 77 -22.61 -0.32 -18.67
CA VAL A 77 -22.77 -0.30 -17.20
C VAL A 77 -21.67 0.53 -16.54
N LEU A 78 -20.42 0.30 -16.94
CA LEU A 78 -19.29 1.05 -16.39
C LEU A 78 -19.34 2.53 -16.78
N GLU A 79 -19.81 2.84 -17.97
CA GLU A 79 -20.01 4.22 -18.42
C GLU A 79 -21.10 4.92 -17.61
N GLN A 80 -22.23 4.25 -17.34
CA GLN A 80 -23.30 4.75 -16.48
C GLN A 80 -22.82 4.97 -15.04
N LEU A 81 -22.03 4.04 -14.49
CA LEU A 81 -21.51 4.14 -13.13
C LEU A 81 -20.51 5.29 -12.96
N THR A 82 -19.61 5.48 -13.94
CA THR A 82 -18.41 6.32 -13.77
C THR A 82 -18.45 7.63 -14.57
N GLY A 83 -19.32 7.71 -15.58
CA GLY A 83 -19.37 8.80 -16.55
C GLY A 83 -18.10 8.91 -17.40
N GLN A 84 -17.34 7.82 -17.56
CA GLN A 84 -16.11 7.77 -18.33
C GLN A 84 -16.18 6.65 -19.37
N THR A 85 -15.55 6.87 -20.51
CA THR A 85 -15.46 5.85 -21.55
C THR A 85 -14.50 4.74 -21.10
N PRO A 86 -14.97 3.48 -21.02
CA PRO A 86 -14.16 2.41 -20.46
C PRO A 86 -13.20 1.81 -21.49
N VAL A 87 -12.11 1.20 -20.99
CA VAL A 87 -11.08 0.59 -21.83
C VAL A 87 -11.29 -0.92 -21.91
N THR A 88 -11.30 -1.44 -23.14
CA THR A 88 -11.39 -2.89 -23.38
C THR A 88 -10.02 -3.56 -23.32
N SER A 89 -9.93 -4.65 -22.57
CA SER A 89 -8.73 -5.47 -22.39
C SER A 89 -8.75 -6.68 -23.34
N LYS A 90 -7.58 -6.99 -23.91
CA LYS A 90 -7.38 -8.10 -24.85
C LYS A 90 -6.74 -9.32 -24.18
N ALA A 91 -7.05 -10.50 -24.71
CA ALA A 91 -6.42 -11.76 -24.33
C ALA A 91 -4.93 -11.77 -24.66
N ARG A 92 -4.09 -12.20 -23.71
CA ARG A 92 -2.66 -12.41 -23.97
C ARG A 92 -2.37 -13.75 -24.65
N TYR A 93 -3.12 -14.80 -24.29
CA TYR A 93 -2.92 -16.18 -24.73
C TYR A 93 -4.23 -16.79 -25.22
N THR A 94 -4.13 -17.83 -26.04
CA THR A 94 -5.26 -18.68 -26.42
C THR A 94 -5.41 -19.77 -25.37
N VAL A 95 -6.59 -19.87 -24.76
CA VAL A 95 -6.91 -20.89 -23.75
C VAL A 95 -8.21 -21.56 -24.13
N ARG A 96 -8.14 -22.83 -24.54
CA ARG A 96 -9.30 -23.57 -25.06
C ARG A 96 -10.37 -23.81 -24.01
N SER A 97 -9.99 -24.02 -22.74
CA SER A 97 -10.94 -24.26 -21.64
C SER A 97 -11.88 -23.09 -21.37
N PHE A 98 -11.42 -21.86 -21.64
CA PHE A 98 -12.23 -20.66 -21.51
C PHE A 98 -12.81 -20.19 -22.86
N SER A 99 -12.61 -20.96 -23.94
CA SER A 99 -13.03 -20.60 -25.29
C SER A 99 -12.45 -19.28 -25.83
N ILE A 100 -11.28 -18.87 -25.32
CA ILE A 100 -10.65 -17.58 -25.63
C ILE A 100 -9.53 -17.73 -26.66
N ARG A 101 -9.49 -16.84 -27.65
CA ARG A 101 -8.38 -16.70 -28.61
C ARG A 101 -7.48 -15.51 -28.28
N ARG A 102 -6.23 -15.55 -28.72
CA ARG A 102 -5.27 -14.45 -28.56
C ARG A 102 -5.80 -13.16 -29.20
N ASN A 103 -5.59 -12.03 -28.51
CA ASN A 103 -6.02 -10.68 -28.90
C ASN A 103 -7.54 -10.44 -28.95
N GLU A 104 -8.33 -11.42 -28.54
CA GLU A 104 -9.78 -11.26 -28.36
C GLU A 104 -10.10 -10.31 -27.21
N LYS A 105 -11.17 -9.53 -27.29
CA LYS A 105 -11.56 -8.60 -26.22
C LYS A 105 -12.39 -9.36 -25.17
N ILE A 106 -12.01 -9.28 -23.90
CA ILE A 106 -12.59 -10.16 -22.86
C ILE A 106 -13.13 -9.38 -21.66
N ALA A 107 -12.44 -8.30 -21.30
CA ALA A 107 -12.71 -7.57 -20.09
C ALA A 107 -12.81 -6.07 -20.39
N VAL A 108 -13.50 -5.37 -19.51
CA VAL A 108 -13.63 -3.92 -19.55
C VAL A 108 -13.23 -3.38 -18.20
N HIS A 109 -12.42 -2.32 -18.19
CA HIS A 109 -12.02 -1.68 -16.95
C HIS A 109 -12.03 -0.16 -17.07
N VAL A 110 -12.25 0.48 -15.92
CA VAL A 110 -12.18 1.94 -15.76
C VAL A 110 -11.25 2.25 -14.60
N THR A 111 -10.46 3.31 -14.74
CA THR A 111 -9.65 3.84 -13.65
C THR A 111 -10.16 5.22 -13.25
N ILE A 112 -10.64 5.35 -12.02
CA ILE A 112 -11.16 6.59 -11.45
C ILE A 112 -10.13 7.17 -10.48
N ARG A 113 -10.03 8.50 -10.44
CA ARG A 113 -9.19 9.25 -9.51
C ARG A 113 -9.94 10.47 -8.98
N GLY A 114 -9.50 11.01 -7.85
CA GLY A 114 -10.07 12.22 -7.27
C GLY A 114 -11.43 11.96 -6.61
N PRO A 115 -12.32 12.96 -6.55
CA PRO A 115 -13.55 12.91 -5.74
C PRO A 115 -14.51 11.80 -6.19
N LYS A 116 -14.63 11.59 -7.51
CA LYS A 116 -15.44 10.50 -8.08
C LYS A 116 -15.04 9.12 -7.56
N ALA A 117 -13.76 8.91 -7.24
CA ALA A 117 -13.30 7.63 -6.72
C ALA A 117 -13.79 7.39 -5.28
N GLU A 118 -13.89 8.45 -4.47
CA GLU A 118 -14.39 8.36 -3.09
C GLU A 118 -15.89 8.08 -3.08
N GLU A 119 -16.67 8.78 -3.91
CA GLU A 119 -18.11 8.57 -4.06
C GLU A 119 -18.45 7.12 -4.47
N VAL A 120 -17.74 6.59 -5.47
CA VAL A 120 -17.96 5.22 -5.93
C VAL A 120 -17.49 4.20 -4.90
N LEU A 121 -16.40 4.48 -4.20
CA LEU A 121 -15.90 3.60 -3.13
C LEU A 121 -16.90 3.53 -1.98
N GLU A 122 -17.48 4.65 -1.56
CA GLU A 122 -18.47 4.70 -0.49
C GLU A 122 -19.72 3.90 -0.85
N ARG A 123 -20.24 4.06 -2.07
CA ARG A 123 -21.36 3.25 -2.58
C ARG A 123 -21.02 1.76 -2.56
N ALA A 124 -19.82 1.39 -2.99
CA ALA A 124 -19.40 0.00 -3.07
C ALA A 124 -19.15 -0.63 -1.68
N LEU A 125 -18.63 0.12 -0.72
CA LEU A 125 -18.46 -0.34 0.66
C LEU A 125 -19.78 -0.51 1.39
N LYS A 126 -20.80 0.31 1.06
CA LYS A 126 -22.16 0.15 1.60
C LYS A 126 -22.76 -1.20 1.26
N VAL A 127 -22.53 -1.71 0.04
CA VAL A 127 -22.99 -3.05 -0.38
C VAL A 127 -22.34 -4.17 0.45
N LYS A 128 -21.11 -3.96 0.91
CA LYS A 128 -20.38 -4.90 1.78
C LYS A 128 -20.55 -4.59 3.27
N GLU A 129 -21.47 -3.71 3.64
CA GLU A 129 -21.75 -3.32 5.02
C GLU A 129 -20.49 -2.85 5.78
N TYR A 130 -19.52 -2.29 5.05
CA TYR A 130 -18.21 -1.88 5.58
C TYR A 130 -17.39 -3.00 6.22
N GLU A 131 -17.72 -4.28 5.97
CA GLU A 131 -16.93 -5.42 6.42
C GLU A 131 -15.94 -5.86 5.33
N LEU A 132 -14.65 -5.93 5.70
CA LEU A 132 -13.61 -6.51 4.85
C LEU A 132 -12.82 -7.57 5.61
N ARG A 133 -12.39 -8.63 4.91
CA ARG A 133 -11.49 -9.62 5.52
C ARG A 133 -10.04 -9.15 5.40
N ARG A 134 -9.20 -9.57 6.34
CA ARG A 134 -7.76 -9.26 6.32
C ARG A 134 -7.05 -9.77 5.06
N ARG A 135 -7.57 -10.84 4.43
CA ARG A 135 -7.06 -11.39 3.16
C ARG A 135 -7.26 -10.48 1.95
N ASN A 136 -8.22 -9.55 2.02
CA ASN A 136 -8.45 -8.57 0.96
C ASN A 136 -7.32 -7.52 0.87
N PHE A 137 -6.52 -7.38 1.94
CA PHE A 137 -5.40 -6.46 1.96
C PHE A 137 -4.15 -7.14 1.40
N SER A 138 -3.58 -6.51 0.38
CA SER A 138 -2.31 -6.91 -0.23
C SER A 138 -1.13 -6.56 0.68
N VAL A 139 -0.01 -7.27 0.52
CA VAL A 139 1.28 -6.97 1.15
C VAL A 139 1.74 -5.53 0.86
N THR A 140 1.34 -4.96 -0.29
CA THR A 140 1.67 -3.58 -0.68
C THR A 140 0.76 -2.54 -0.02
N GLY A 141 -0.22 -2.96 0.79
CA GLY A 141 -1.18 -2.07 1.44
C GLY A 141 -2.30 -1.58 0.53
N ASN A 142 -2.52 -2.22 -0.62
CA ASN A 142 -3.72 -2.04 -1.44
C ASN A 142 -4.82 -2.98 -0.96
N PHE A 143 -6.07 -2.70 -1.28
CA PHE A 143 -7.17 -3.63 -1.00
C PHE A 143 -8.15 -3.70 -2.16
N GLY A 144 -8.88 -4.81 -2.23
CA GLY A 144 -9.90 -5.00 -3.23
C GLY A 144 -10.99 -5.95 -2.77
N PHE A 145 -12.16 -5.80 -3.36
CA PHE A 145 -13.34 -6.60 -3.08
C PHE A 145 -14.19 -6.74 -4.35
N GLY A 146 -14.87 -7.87 -4.47
CA GLY A 146 -15.81 -8.14 -5.56
C GLY A 146 -17.24 -7.93 -5.09
N ILE A 147 -18.06 -7.39 -5.98
CA ILE A 147 -19.52 -7.30 -5.83
C ILE A 147 -20.14 -8.16 -6.94
N ASP A 148 -21.12 -8.98 -6.57
CA ASP A 148 -21.77 -9.89 -7.51
C ASP A 148 -22.83 -9.19 -8.37
N GLU A 149 -23.47 -8.14 -7.84
CA GLU A 149 -24.52 -7.39 -8.53
C GLU A 149 -24.25 -5.88 -8.55
N HIS A 150 -24.24 -5.26 -9.73
CA HIS A 150 -24.09 -3.80 -9.84
C HIS A 150 -25.36 -3.01 -9.48
N ILE A 151 -26.51 -3.67 -9.27
CA ILE A 151 -27.78 -3.02 -8.95
C ILE A 151 -27.69 -2.33 -7.59
N ASP A 152 -27.02 -2.96 -6.64
CA ASP A 152 -26.81 -2.45 -5.28
C ASP A 152 -26.03 -1.13 -5.23
N LEU A 153 -25.35 -0.77 -6.32
CA LEU A 153 -24.63 0.50 -6.46
C LEU A 153 -25.54 1.67 -6.85
N GLY A 154 -26.84 1.43 -7.01
CA GLY A 154 -27.87 2.44 -7.29
C GLY A 154 -28.13 2.70 -8.77
N ILE A 155 -27.77 1.77 -9.66
CA ILE A 155 -28.09 1.85 -11.09
C ILE A 155 -29.46 1.20 -11.32
N LYS A 156 -30.29 1.85 -12.16
CA LYS A 156 -31.57 1.27 -12.58
C LYS A 156 -31.33 0.01 -13.39
N TYR A 157 -32.08 -1.05 -13.09
CA TYR A 157 -32.01 -2.29 -13.83
C TYR A 157 -32.54 -2.14 -15.26
N ASP A 158 -31.71 -2.53 -16.23
CA ASP A 158 -32.07 -2.64 -17.65
C ASP A 158 -32.00 -4.12 -18.09
N PRO A 159 -33.13 -4.77 -18.47
CA PRO A 159 -33.15 -6.18 -18.84
C PRO A 159 -32.32 -6.49 -20.08
N GLY A 160 -32.09 -5.49 -20.95
CA GLY A 160 -31.22 -5.62 -22.12
C GLY A 160 -29.73 -5.74 -21.78
N ILE A 161 -29.29 -5.27 -20.62
CA ILE A 161 -27.89 -5.29 -20.19
C ILE A 161 -27.59 -6.59 -19.43
N GLY A 162 -28.49 -6.99 -18.55
CA GLY A 162 -28.31 -8.16 -17.67
C GLY A 162 -27.56 -7.80 -16.39
N ILE A 163 -27.42 -8.77 -15.48
CA ILE A 163 -26.72 -8.61 -14.20
C ILE A 163 -25.25 -8.95 -14.39
N PHE A 164 -24.38 -8.09 -13.88
CA PHE A 164 -22.93 -8.27 -13.93
C PHE A 164 -22.33 -8.03 -12.55
N GLY A 165 -21.38 -8.89 -12.20
CA GLY A 165 -20.47 -8.70 -11.09
C GLY A 165 -19.27 -7.85 -11.51
N MET A 166 -18.68 -7.16 -10.53
CA MET A 166 -17.58 -6.23 -10.72
C MET A 166 -16.56 -6.34 -9.60
N ASP A 167 -15.29 -6.19 -9.97
CA ASP A 167 -14.18 -6.13 -9.02
C ASP A 167 -13.76 -4.68 -8.79
N PHE A 168 -13.67 -4.30 -7.53
CA PHE A 168 -13.12 -3.03 -7.09
C PHE A 168 -11.72 -3.25 -6.54
N TYR A 169 -10.75 -2.51 -7.07
CA TYR A 169 -9.38 -2.52 -6.59
C TYR A 169 -8.91 -1.10 -6.25
N VAL A 170 -8.64 -0.87 -4.97
CA VAL A 170 -8.22 0.41 -4.43
C VAL A 170 -6.72 0.41 -4.25
N ILE A 171 -6.06 1.37 -4.89
CA ILE A 171 -4.62 1.56 -4.75
C ILE A 171 -4.37 2.71 -3.79
N MET A 172 -3.73 2.37 -2.68
CA MET A 172 -3.33 3.31 -1.66
C MET A 172 -1.96 3.87 -1.98
N GLY A 173 -1.76 5.15 -1.69
CA GLY A 173 -0.49 5.80 -1.92
C GLY A 173 -0.24 6.94 -0.95
N ARG A 174 1.03 7.33 -0.86
CA ARG A 174 1.45 8.57 -0.21
C ARG A 174 1.84 9.60 -1.25
N PRO A 175 1.79 10.90 -0.93
CA PRO A 175 2.57 11.90 -1.65
C PRO A 175 4.04 11.45 -1.80
N GLY A 176 4.66 11.69 -2.95
CA GLY A 176 6.05 11.25 -3.22
C GLY A 176 6.21 9.91 -3.95
N MET A 177 5.15 9.10 -4.10
CA MET A 177 5.20 7.86 -4.90
C MET A 177 5.49 8.10 -6.40
N ARG A 178 5.37 9.35 -6.87
CA ARG A 178 5.68 9.77 -8.24
C ARG A 178 7.14 9.53 -8.64
N VAL A 179 8.08 9.50 -7.68
CA VAL A 179 9.52 9.34 -7.95
C VAL A 179 9.84 8.06 -8.74
N ALA A 180 9.07 6.99 -8.52
CA ALA A 180 9.24 5.73 -9.24
C ALA A 180 8.59 5.71 -10.64
N ARG A 181 7.75 6.70 -10.98
CA ARG A 181 6.93 6.71 -12.21
C ARG A 181 7.28 7.83 -13.17
N ARG A 182 7.92 8.90 -12.71
CA ARG A 182 8.33 10.03 -13.56
C ARG A 182 9.41 9.59 -14.55
N LYS A 183 9.47 10.17 -15.75
CA LYS A 183 10.50 9.85 -16.76
C LYS A 183 11.89 10.37 -16.37
N ALA A 184 11.96 11.62 -15.91
CA ALA A 184 13.22 12.26 -15.55
C ALA A 184 13.60 11.99 -14.09
N LYS A 185 14.88 11.71 -13.83
CA LYS A 185 15.43 11.46 -12.48
C LYS A 185 14.62 10.40 -11.71
N THR A 186 14.41 9.24 -12.33
CA THR A 186 13.75 8.10 -11.69
C THR A 186 14.53 7.64 -10.47
N GLY A 187 13.82 7.22 -9.43
CA GLY A 187 14.43 6.66 -8.22
C GLY A 187 13.53 5.61 -7.59
N ARG A 188 14.10 4.79 -6.71
CA ARG A 188 13.36 3.79 -5.95
C ARG A 188 12.75 4.42 -4.70
N VAL A 189 11.49 4.09 -4.41
CA VAL A 189 10.85 4.49 -3.15
C VAL A 189 11.49 3.73 -1.99
N GLY A 190 11.96 4.47 -0.98
CA GLY A 190 12.54 3.91 0.24
C GLY A 190 11.54 3.04 1.01
N PHE A 191 12.05 2.04 1.73
CA PHE A 191 11.22 1.07 2.46
C PHE A 191 10.29 1.73 3.49
N THR A 192 10.78 2.75 4.19
CA THR A 192 10.03 3.52 5.18
C THR A 192 8.83 4.26 4.59
N HIS A 193 8.92 4.66 3.32
CA HIS A 193 7.85 5.41 2.65
C HIS A 193 6.79 4.51 2.03
N LYS A 194 7.08 3.22 1.83
CA LYS A 194 6.09 2.27 1.33
C LYS A 194 4.93 2.08 2.31
N VAL A 195 3.76 1.76 1.77
CA VAL A 195 2.56 1.47 2.55
C VAL A 195 2.65 0.04 3.06
N LYS A 196 2.36 -0.15 4.35
CA LYS A 196 2.24 -1.46 5.00
C LYS A 196 0.76 -1.84 5.11
N PRO A 197 0.39 -3.14 5.07
CA PRO A 197 -1.00 -3.58 5.18
C PRO A 197 -1.66 -3.11 6.49
N ASP A 198 -0.94 -3.12 7.61
CA ASP A 198 -1.46 -2.70 8.91
C ASP A 198 -1.87 -1.21 8.92
N GLN A 199 -1.12 -0.38 8.20
CA GLN A 199 -1.42 1.05 8.07
C GLN A 199 -2.69 1.27 7.25
N THR A 200 -2.89 0.47 6.21
CA THR A 200 -4.12 0.52 5.41
C THR A 200 -5.33 0.03 6.20
N VAL A 201 -5.17 -1.02 7.01
CA VAL A 201 -6.24 -1.52 7.89
C VAL A 201 -6.63 -0.44 8.92
N ALA A 202 -5.65 0.21 9.53
CA ALA A 202 -5.92 1.32 10.46
C ALA A 202 -6.61 2.49 9.76
N TRP A 203 -6.15 2.86 8.56
CA TRP A 203 -6.76 3.90 7.74
C TRP A 203 -8.21 3.57 7.37
N PHE A 204 -8.50 2.33 6.99
CA PHE A 204 -9.85 1.88 6.63
C PHE A 204 -10.80 1.95 7.83
N LYS A 205 -10.35 1.50 9.00
CA LYS A 205 -11.10 1.59 10.26
C LYS A 205 -11.37 3.05 10.65
N GLN A 206 -10.38 3.93 10.50
CA GLN A 206 -10.54 5.35 10.86
C GLN A 206 -11.48 6.11 9.92
N ARG A 207 -11.47 5.78 8.62
CA ARG A 207 -12.21 6.55 7.61
C ARG A 207 -13.66 6.11 7.46
N PHE A 208 -13.93 4.82 7.58
CA PHE A 208 -15.24 4.23 7.28
C PHE A 208 -15.86 3.51 8.48
N ASP A 209 -15.22 3.55 9.67
CA ASP A 209 -15.62 2.81 10.88
C ASP A 209 -15.83 1.30 10.62
N GLY A 210 -15.18 0.78 9.58
CA GLY A 210 -15.41 -0.56 9.06
C GLY A 210 -14.76 -1.66 9.90
N ILE A 211 -15.41 -2.82 9.92
CA ILE A 211 -14.92 -3.99 10.66
C ILE A 211 -13.97 -4.78 9.74
N VAL A 212 -12.77 -5.06 10.25
CA VAL A 212 -11.83 -5.94 9.55
C VAL A 212 -11.78 -7.30 10.24
N SER A 213 -12.43 -8.27 9.61
CA SER A 213 -12.47 -9.67 10.05
C SER A 213 -11.13 -10.37 9.75
N ARG A 214 -10.85 -11.45 10.49
CA ARG A 214 -9.54 -12.14 10.48
C ARG A 214 -9.26 -12.91 9.19
#